data_AF-A0A250FYH2-F1
#
_entry.id   AF-A0A250FYH2-F1
#
_cell.length_a   1.000
_cell.length_b   1.000
_cell.length_c   1.000
_cell.angle_alpha   90.00
_cell.angle_beta   90.00
_cell.angle_gamma   90.00
#
_symmetry.space_group_name_H-M   'P 1'
#
loop_
_entity.id
_entity.type
_entity.pdbx_description
1 polymer ?
#
loop_
_entity_poly.entity_id
_entity_poly.type
_entity_poly.pdbx_seq_one_letter_code
_entity_poly.pdbx_strand_id
1 'polypeptide(L)'
;MQRRPYLGKELRTDGYYYSNIVNQKYSKYIFIGIFYKNGVCYNLASRDIGKGENIPELLKNLEREILLNADYIKSVCSKGDKIGIFQVNYPTLEMETLESSVFPTFKHYGEILNDSTFVLHRTVNSKKGNVVYENLTYKFKKFSPKPDSTCVYIK
;
A
#
# COMPACT_ATOMS: atom_id res chain seq x y z
N MET A 1 3.27 13.12 -9.51
CA MET A 1 4.61 12.98 -8.88
C MET A 1 5.56 12.33 -9.89
N GLN A 2 6.87 12.57 -9.81
CA GLN A 2 7.84 11.93 -10.72
C GLN A 2 8.50 10.74 -10.02
N ARG A 3 8.63 9.60 -10.71
CA ARG A 3 9.34 8.44 -10.19
C ARG A 3 10.81 8.78 -9.93
N ARG A 4 11.30 8.42 -8.74
CA ARG A 4 12.72 8.56 -8.36
C ARG A 4 13.15 7.32 -7.57
N PRO A 5 14.37 6.80 -7.76
CA PRO A 5 14.89 5.74 -6.91
C PRO A 5 14.85 6.13 -5.43
N TYR A 6 14.44 5.19 -4.59
CA TYR A 6 14.54 5.32 -3.14
C TYR A 6 15.88 4.77 -2.68
N LEU A 7 16.78 5.69 -2.29
CA LEU A 7 18.14 5.41 -1.82
C LEU A 7 18.29 5.56 -0.31
N GLY A 8 17.20 5.91 0.37
CA GLY A 8 17.19 6.16 1.80
C GLY A 8 17.16 4.89 2.66
N LYS A 9 17.12 5.10 3.97
CA LYS A 9 17.05 4.05 5.02
C LYS A 9 15.92 4.27 6.03
N GLU A 10 15.13 5.32 5.83
CA GLU A 10 13.99 5.72 6.65
C GLU A 10 12.80 4.77 6.52
N LEU A 11 12.73 3.97 5.45
CA LEU A 11 11.75 2.91 5.25
C LEU A 11 12.44 1.64 4.76
N ARG A 12 12.10 0.51 5.38
CA ARG A 12 12.48 -0.81 4.87
C ARG A 12 11.76 -1.14 3.58
N THR A 13 12.49 -1.76 2.65
CA THR A 13 11.97 -2.20 1.33
C THR A 13 12.14 -3.71 1.12
N ASP A 14 12.62 -4.45 2.12
CA ASP A 14 12.84 -5.91 2.10
C ASP A 14 11.64 -6.71 2.66
N GLY A 15 10.44 -6.18 2.49
CA GLY A 15 9.19 -6.78 2.94
C GLY A 15 7.98 -5.94 2.56
N TYR A 16 6.95 -5.98 3.39
CA TYR A 16 5.72 -5.20 3.24
C TYR A 16 5.31 -4.58 4.57
N TYR A 17 4.37 -3.65 4.52
CA TYR A 17 3.73 -3.05 5.69
C TYR A 17 2.25 -3.38 5.68
N TYR A 18 1.66 -3.56 6.86
CA TYR A 18 0.22 -3.78 6.99
C TYR A 18 -0.37 -2.79 8.00
N SER A 19 -1.56 -2.27 7.71
CA SER A 19 -2.26 -1.34 8.59
C SER A 19 -2.89 -2.04 9.80
N ASN A 20 -3.28 -1.27 10.80
CA ASN A 20 -4.37 -1.65 11.70
C ASN A 20 -5.67 -1.90 10.91
N ILE A 21 -6.62 -2.63 11.51
CA ILE A 21 -7.93 -2.89 10.87
C ILE A 21 -8.68 -1.58 10.68
N VAL A 22 -9.12 -1.35 9.45
CA VAL A 22 -9.97 -0.22 9.06
C VAL A 22 -11.41 -0.67 9.06
N ASN A 23 -12.25 -0.01 9.86
CA ASN A 23 -13.69 -0.25 9.88
C ASN A 23 -14.37 0.79 8.99
N GLN A 24 -14.78 0.39 7.79
CA GLN A 24 -15.70 1.15 6.97
C GLN A 24 -17.14 0.75 7.28
N LYS A 25 -18.12 1.56 6.84
CA LYS A 25 -19.53 1.45 7.23
C LYS A 25 -20.12 0.03 7.13
N TYR A 26 -19.66 -0.77 6.18
CA TYR A 26 -20.15 -2.14 5.95
C TYR A 26 -19.05 -3.20 5.85
N SER A 27 -17.77 -2.81 5.97
CA SER A 27 -16.65 -3.70 5.67
C SER A 27 -15.43 -3.39 6.52
N LYS A 28 -14.58 -4.39 6.70
CA LYS A 28 -13.34 -4.31 7.47
C LYS A 28 -12.18 -4.77 6.63
N TYR A 29 -11.10 -4.01 6.63
CA TYR A 29 -9.95 -4.29 5.78
C TYR A 29 -8.63 -4.08 6.50
N ILE A 30 -7.58 -4.70 5.98
CA ILE A 30 -6.19 -4.36 6.27
C ILE A 30 -5.57 -3.89 4.96
N PHE A 31 -4.96 -2.71 4.98
CA PHE A 31 -4.20 -2.21 3.84
C PHE A 31 -2.76 -2.71 3.89
N ILE A 32 -2.17 -2.91 2.72
CA ILE A 32 -0.85 -3.49 2.54
C ILE A 32 -0.01 -2.59 1.65
N GLY A 33 1.03 -2.00 2.23
CA GLY A 33 2.00 -1.16 1.56
C GLY A 33 3.24 -1.95 1.15
N ILE A 34 3.63 -1.92 -0.12
CA ILE A 34 4.90 -2.51 -0.58
C ILE A 34 5.73 -1.42 -1.24
N PHE A 35 6.98 -1.25 -0.81
CA PHE A 35 7.88 -0.21 -1.31
C PHE A 35 9.10 -0.84 -1.98
N TYR A 36 9.53 -0.26 -3.10
CA TYR A 36 10.66 -0.74 -3.88
C TYR A 36 11.72 0.34 -4.04
N LYS A 37 13.00 -0.07 -4.11
CA LYS A 37 14.14 0.84 -4.30
C LYS A 37 14.06 1.66 -5.60
N ASN A 38 13.28 1.21 -6.58
CA ASN A 38 13.07 1.95 -7.83
C ASN A 38 11.95 3.02 -7.74
N GLY A 39 11.44 3.32 -6.53
CA GLY A 39 10.42 4.35 -6.30
C GLY A 39 8.98 3.90 -6.55
N VAL A 40 8.76 2.64 -6.91
CA VAL A 40 7.41 2.06 -7.08
C VAL A 40 6.84 1.69 -5.71
N CYS A 41 5.54 1.87 -5.53
CA CYS A 41 4.80 1.32 -4.41
C CYS A 41 3.52 0.60 -4.83
N TYR A 42 3.05 -0.29 -3.96
CA TYR A 42 1.73 -0.89 -4.00
C TYR A 42 0.96 -0.47 -2.74
N ASN A 43 -0.34 -0.21 -2.87
CA ASN A 43 -1.26 0.06 -1.77
C ASN A 43 -2.50 -0.84 -1.87
N LEU A 44 -2.32 -2.11 -1.53
CA LEU A 44 -3.33 -3.16 -1.67
C LEU A 44 -4.26 -3.20 -0.48
N ALA A 45 -5.39 -3.90 -0.61
CA ALA A 45 -6.31 -4.18 0.49
C ALA A 45 -6.54 -5.68 0.60
N SER A 46 -6.73 -6.16 1.83
CA SER A 46 -7.28 -7.50 2.07
C SER A 46 -8.69 -7.62 1.50
N ARG A 47 -9.19 -8.86 1.42
CA ARG A 47 -10.63 -9.10 1.35
C ARG A 47 -11.33 -8.49 2.57
N ASP A 48 -12.65 -8.35 2.46
CA ASP A 48 -13.49 -7.97 3.61
C ASP A 48 -13.34 -9.02 4.73
N ILE A 49 -13.16 -8.54 5.96
CA ILE A 49 -12.95 -9.36 7.15
C ILE A 49 -14.31 -9.64 7.78
N GLY A 50 -14.72 -10.90 7.70
CA GLY A 50 -16.00 -11.38 8.21
C GLY A 50 -16.14 -11.22 9.73
N LYS A 51 -17.39 -11.19 10.19
CA LYS A 51 -17.71 -11.14 11.62
C LYS A 51 -17.22 -12.43 12.30
N GLY A 52 -16.38 -12.28 13.32
CA GLY A 52 -15.86 -13.40 14.11
C GLY A 52 -14.59 -14.05 13.55
N GLU A 53 -14.01 -13.52 12.47
CA GLU A 53 -12.73 -14.01 11.98
C GLU A 53 -11.59 -13.79 12.98
N ASN A 54 -10.70 -14.78 13.03
CA ASN A 54 -9.49 -14.73 13.85
C ASN A 54 -8.45 -13.83 13.17
N ILE A 55 -8.23 -12.63 13.71
CA ILE A 55 -7.30 -11.64 13.15
C ILE A 55 -5.85 -12.15 13.07
N PRO A 56 -5.28 -12.81 14.11
CA PRO A 56 -3.96 -13.42 13.98
C PRO A 56 -3.82 -14.38 12.81
N GLU A 57 -4.84 -15.22 12.58
CA GLU A 57 -4.85 -16.17 11.47
C GLU A 57 -4.99 -15.47 10.11
N LEU A 58 -5.83 -14.43 10.03
CA LEU A 58 -5.91 -13.57 8.85
C LEU A 58 -4.55 -12.96 8.51
N LEU A 59 -3.84 -12.39 9.49
CA LEU A 59 -2.51 -11.79 9.30
C LEU A 59 -1.46 -12.80 8.82
N LYS A 60 -1.56 -14.06 9.25
CA LYS A 60 -0.71 -15.16 8.73
C LYS A 60 -1.03 -15.50 7.28
N ASN A 61 -2.31 -15.45 6.91
CA ASN A 61 -2.78 -15.82 5.58
C ASN A 61 -2.68 -14.69 4.53
N LEU A 62 -2.49 -13.42 4.93
CA LEU A 62 -2.31 -12.29 4.01
C LEU A 62 -1.25 -12.55 2.93
N GLU A 63 -0.13 -13.17 3.29
CA GLU A 63 0.94 -13.48 2.35
C GLU A 63 0.47 -14.43 1.26
N ARG A 64 -0.25 -15.51 1.63
CA ARG A 64 -0.77 -16.51 0.69
C ARG A 64 -1.89 -15.92 -0.18
N GLU A 65 -2.81 -15.18 0.42
CA GLU A 65 -4.01 -14.69 -0.26
C GLU A 65 -3.72 -13.55 -1.24
N ILE A 66 -2.68 -12.75 -0.97
CA ILE A 66 -2.42 -11.50 -1.68
C ILE A 66 -1.04 -11.50 -2.32
N LEU A 67 0.02 -11.70 -1.53
CA LEU A 67 1.40 -11.49 -1.99
C LEU A 67 1.92 -12.63 -2.86
N LEU A 68 1.52 -13.87 -2.56
CA LEU A 68 1.86 -15.09 -3.30
C LEU A 68 0.79 -15.50 -4.31
N ASN A 69 -0.34 -14.78 -4.36
CA ASN A 69 -1.43 -15.06 -5.28
C ASN A 69 -1.13 -14.45 -6.66
N ALA A 70 -0.55 -15.27 -7.54
CA ALA A 70 -0.12 -14.84 -8.86
C ALA A 70 -1.26 -14.26 -9.72
N ASP A 71 -2.47 -14.83 -9.64
CA ASP A 71 -3.62 -14.35 -10.41
C ASP A 71 -4.08 -12.97 -9.93
N TYR A 72 -4.11 -12.76 -8.61
CA TYR A 72 -4.42 -11.47 -8.02
C TYR A 72 -3.39 -10.41 -8.42
N ILE A 73 -2.09 -10.69 -8.26
CA ILE A 73 -1.00 -9.77 -8.62
C ILE A 73 -1.02 -9.47 -10.12
N LYS A 74 -1.27 -10.47 -10.97
CA LYS A 74 -1.39 -10.28 -12.43
C LYS A 74 -2.56 -9.37 -12.78
N SER A 75 -3.71 -9.52 -12.14
CA SER A 75 -4.88 -8.64 -12.32
C SER A 75 -4.60 -7.20 -11.86
N VAL A 76 -3.90 -7.03 -10.73
CA VAL A 76 -3.44 -5.73 -10.23
C VAL A 76 -2.51 -5.06 -11.24
N CYS A 77 -1.47 -5.78 -11.69
CA CYS A 77 -0.54 -5.28 -12.70
C CYS A 77 -1.22 -4.93 -14.03
N SER A 78 -2.14 -5.78 -14.53
CA SER A 78 -2.78 -5.57 -15.83
C SER A 78 -3.68 -4.34 -15.86
N LYS A 79 -4.21 -3.93 -14.70
CA LYS A 79 -5.06 -2.75 -14.56
C LYS A 79 -4.29 -1.51 -14.11
N GLY A 80 -3.06 -1.69 -13.63
CA GLY A 80 -2.31 -0.67 -12.89
C GLY A 80 -2.96 -0.28 -11.56
N ASP A 81 -3.99 -1.00 -11.13
CA ASP A 81 -4.81 -0.63 -9.98
C ASP A 81 -4.01 -0.76 -8.69
N LYS A 82 -4.06 0.24 -7.81
CA LYS A 82 -3.34 0.28 -6.52
C LYS A 82 -1.81 0.30 -6.62
N ILE A 83 -1.25 0.46 -7.82
CA ILE A 83 0.18 0.62 -8.02
C ILE A 83 0.46 2.09 -8.27
N GLY A 84 1.61 2.54 -7.78
CA GLY A 84 1.98 3.92 -7.84
C GLY A 84 3.46 4.16 -7.62
N ILE A 85 3.76 5.38 -7.27
CA ILE A 85 5.09 5.82 -6.90
C ILE A 85 5.05 6.43 -5.50
N PHE A 86 6.19 6.41 -4.82
CA PHE A 86 6.36 7.04 -3.53
C PHE A 86 7.62 7.88 -3.49
N GLN A 87 7.63 8.86 -2.58
CA GLN A 87 8.78 9.66 -2.24
C GLN A 87 8.85 9.83 -0.73
N VAL A 88 10.07 9.93 -0.22
CA VAL A 88 10.35 10.20 1.18
C VAL A 88 11.11 11.52 1.27
N ASN A 89 10.53 12.46 2.01
CA ASN A 89 11.19 13.68 2.46
C ASN A 89 11.04 13.74 3.97
N TYR A 90 11.92 13.00 4.66
CA TYR A 90 11.76 12.66 6.06
C TYR A 90 11.38 13.87 6.94
N PRO A 91 10.36 13.74 7.81
CA PRO A 91 9.63 12.51 8.15
C PRO A 91 8.46 12.19 7.20
N THR A 92 8.24 12.98 6.16
CA THR A 92 7.09 12.84 5.26
C THR A 92 7.24 11.66 4.30
N LEU A 93 6.20 10.83 4.23
CA LEU A 93 5.98 9.85 3.19
C LEU A 93 4.83 10.33 2.28
N GLU A 94 5.10 10.42 0.98
CA GLU A 94 4.09 10.70 -0.03
C GLU A 94 3.98 9.53 -0.99
N MET A 95 2.75 9.16 -1.34
CA MET A 95 2.46 8.17 -2.37
C MET A 95 1.43 8.71 -3.35
N GLU A 96 1.55 8.33 -4.61
CA GLU A 96 0.53 8.55 -5.63
C GLU A 96 0.23 7.23 -6.32
N THR A 97 -0.94 6.66 -6.07
CA THR A 97 -1.38 5.38 -6.64
C THR A 97 -2.54 5.57 -7.60
N LEU A 98 -2.66 4.69 -8.59
CA LEU A 98 -3.84 4.63 -9.45
C LEU A 98 -4.98 3.91 -8.73
N GLU A 99 -6.22 4.33 -8.95
CA GLU A 99 -7.40 3.55 -8.59
C GLU A 99 -8.25 3.31 -9.83
N SER A 100 -8.29 2.06 -10.27
CA SER A 100 -8.93 1.59 -11.52
C SER A 100 -8.39 2.22 -12.82
N SER A 101 -8.67 1.56 -13.94
CA SER A 101 -8.23 1.96 -15.28
C SER A 101 -8.89 3.24 -15.83
N VAL A 102 -9.74 3.95 -15.05
CA VAL A 102 -10.60 5.05 -15.54
C VAL A 102 -10.54 6.34 -14.68
N PHE A 103 -9.36 6.69 -14.15
CA PHE A 103 -9.00 8.06 -13.70
C PHE A 103 -9.64 8.57 -12.40
N PRO A 104 -9.12 8.11 -11.24
CA PRO A 104 -8.33 9.04 -10.41
C PRO A 104 -7.04 8.42 -9.87
N THR A 105 -5.99 9.24 -9.70
CA THR A 105 -4.94 8.91 -8.72
C THR A 105 -5.43 9.25 -7.31
N PHE A 106 -4.89 8.54 -6.33
CA PHE A 106 -4.99 8.89 -4.93
C PHE A 106 -3.63 9.32 -4.42
N LYS A 107 -3.61 10.49 -3.79
CA LYS A 107 -2.44 10.98 -3.08
C LYS A 107 -2.56 10.63 -1.62
N HIS A 108 -1.58 9.93 -1.09
CA HIS A 108 -1.53 9.50 0.28
C HIS A 108 -0.41 10.24 0.99
N TYR A 109 -0.71 10.78 2.16
CA TYR A 109 0.23 11.56 2.97
C TYR A 109 0.38 10.91 4.34
N GLY A 110 1.62 10.60 4.70
CA GLY A 110 1.95 9.99 5.96
C GLY A 110 3.23 10.52 6.59
N GLU A 111 3.49 10.04 7.78
CA GLU A 111 4.66 10.35 8.61
C GLU A 111 5.37 9.05 8.98
N ILE A 112 6.68 9.00 8.74
CA ILE A 112 7.55 7.89 9.13
C ILE A 112 7.96 8.10 10.58
N LEU A 113 7.58 7.15 11.45
CA LEU A 113 7.97 7.17 12.86
C LEU A 113 9.33 6.51 13.08
N ASN A 114 9.61 5.47 12.31
CA ASN A 114 10.89 4.77 12.23
C ASN A 114 10.90 3.87 10.98
N ASP A 115 12.02 3.17 10.75
CA ASP A 115 12.23 2.31 9.58
C ASP A 115 11.22 1.16 9.44
N SER A 116 10.49 0.83 10.50
CA SER A 116 9.51 -0.25 10.56
C SER A 116 8.06 0.23 10.71
N THR A 117 7.82 1.52 10.89
CA THR A 117 6.50 2.06 11.23
C THR A 117 6.27 3.43 10.61
N PHE A 118 5.13 3.59 9.94
CA PHE A 118 4.64 4.89 9.49
C PHE A 118 3.14 5.03 9.78
N VAL A 119 2.65 6.27 9.82
CA VAL A 119 1.23 6.58 9.95
C VAL A 119 0.76 7.26 8.68
N LEU A 120 -0.32 6.78 8.08
CA LEU A 120 -0.98 7.45 6.98
C LEU A 120 -2.10 8.35 7.52
N HIS A 121 -1.91 9.66 7.42
CA HIS A 121 -2.85 10.64 7.98
C HIS A 121 -4.05 10.87 7.07
N ARG A 122 -3.80 11.04 5.78
CA ARG A 122 -4.85 11.39 4.82
C ARG A 122 -4.61 10.83 3.43
N THR A 123 -5.72 10.64 2.75
CA THR A 123 -5.80 10.23 1.36
C THR A 123 -6.67 11.24 0.60
N VAL A 124 -6.21 11.68 -0.57
CA VAL A 124 -6.89 12.68 -1.40
C VAL A 124 -7.19 12.07 -2.76
N ASN A 125 -8.45 12.07 -3.16
CA ASN A 125 -8.83 11.70 -4.52
C ASN A 125 -8.45 12.86 -5.48
N SER A 126 -7.49 12.64 -6.38
CA SER A 126 -6.97 13.71 -7.25
C SER A 126 -8.01 14.27 -8.24
N LYS A 127 -9.12 13.56 -8.52
CA LYS A 127 -10.18 14.02 -9.42
C LYS A 127 -11.28 14.79 -8.70
N LYS A 128 -11.73 14.28 -7.56
CA LYS A 128 -12.87 14.85 -6.81
C LYS A 128 -12.44 15.84 -5.73
N GLY A 129 -11.16 15.83 -5.32
CA GLY A 129 -10.67 16.63 -4.19
C GLY A 129 -11.10 16.12 -2.82
N ASN A 130 -11.90 15.04 -2.75
CA ASN A 130 -12.34 14.44 -1.49
C ASN A 130 -11.13 14.01 -0.65
N VAL A 131 -11.10 14.45 0.60
CA VAL A 131 -10.07 14.10 1.57
C VAL A 131 -10.66 13.13 2.59
N VAL A 132 -9.97 12.02 2.80
CA VAL A 132 -10.29 11.05 3.86
C VAL A 132 -9.15 11.07 4.87
N TYR A 133 -9.48 11.27 6.15
CA TYR A 133 -8.54 11.26 7.27
C TYR A 133 -8.70 9.96 8.05
N GLU A 134 -7.65 9.15 8.15
CA GLU A 134 -7.78 7.78 8.69
C GLU A 134 -6.70 7.39 9.71
N ASN A 135 -5.65 8.19 9.94
CA ASN A 135 -4.55 7.91 10.89
C ASN A 135 -4.19 6.42 11.00
N LEU A 136 -3.93 5.79 9.85
CA LEU A 136 -3.68 4.36 9.76
C LEU A 136 -2.23 4.08 10.11
N THR A 137 -2.00 3.28 11.14
CA THR A 137 -0.64 2.87 11.53
C THR A 137 -0.25 1.62 10.76
N TYR A 138 0.83 1.71 10.00
CA TYR A 138 1.41 0.63 9.22
C TYR A 138 2.64 0.06 9.92
N LYS A 139 2.70 -1.27 10.03
CA LYS A 139 3.82 -2.00 10.64
C LYS A 139 4.51 -2.90 9.63
N PHE A 140 5.83 -2.88 9.65
CA PHE A 140 6.67 -3.67 8.76
C PHE A 140 6.66 -5.16 9.12
N LYS A 141 6.64 -6.01 8.09
CA LYS A 141 6.95 -7.43 8.18
C LYS A 141 7.93 -7.80 7.06
N LYS A 142 9.05 -8.43 7.45
CA LYS A 142 10.03 -8.94 6.49
C LYS A 142 9.40 -10.06 5.66
N PHE A 143 9.56 -10.00 4.34
CA PHE A 143 8.91 -10.93 3.43
C PHE A 143 9.66 -11.05 2.10
N SER A 144 9.76 -12.28 1.57
CA SER A 144 10.37 -12.60 0.28
C SER A 144 9.82 -13.94 -0.24
N PRO A 145 9.57 -14.11 -1.56
CA PRO A 145 9.72 -13.11 -2.61
C PRO A 145 8.58 -12.07 -2.57
N LYS A 146 8.89 -10.80 -2.89
CA LYS A 146 7.87 -9.78 -3.11
C LYS A 146 7.29 -9.88 -4.53
N PRO A 147 6.08 -9.36 -4.77
CA PRO A 147 5.57 -9.13 -6.12
C PRO A 147 6.57 -8.35 -7.00
N ASP A 148 6.49 -8.52 -8.32
CA ASP A 148 7.35 -7.78 -9.23
C ASP A 148 6.97 -6.28 -9.24
N SER A 149 7.95 -5.39 -9.30
CA SER A 149 7.74 -3.94 -9.43
C SER A 149 7.59 -3.45 -10.87
N THR A 150 7.80 -4.29 -11.89
CA THR A 150 7.80 -3.91 -13.31
C THR A 150 6.46 -4.09 -14.02
N CYS A 151 5.33 -3.84 -13.34
CA CYS A 151 4.05 -3.82 -14.05
C CYS A 151 4.08 -2.78 -15.19
N VAL A 152 3.47 -3.13 -16.32
CA VAL A 152 3.66 -2.52 -17.67
C VAL A 152 3.44 -0.99 -17.75
N TYR A 153 2.75 -0.40 -16.77
CA TYR A 153 2.25 0.98 -16.85
C TYR A 153 3.10 2.03 -16.10
N ILE A 154 4.10 1.64 -15.31
CA ILE A 154 4.96 2.60 -14.61
C ILE A 154 6.27 2.78 -15.40
N LYS A 155 6.22 3.64 -16.40
CA LYS A 155 7.41 4.17 -17.08
C LYS A 155 7.96 5.37 -16.32
#